data_AF-A0A8A3S5U3-F1
#
_entry.id   AF-A0A8A3S5U3-F1
#
_cell.length_a   1.000
_cell.length_b   1.000
_cell.length_c   1.000
_cell.angle_alpha   90.00
_cell.angle_beta   90.00
_cell.angle_gamma   90.00
#
_symmetry.space_group_name_H-M   'P 1'
#
loop_
_entity.id
_entity.type
_entity.pdbx_description
1 polymer ?
#
loop_
_entity_poly.entity_id
_entity_poly.type
_entity_poly.pdbx_seq_one_letter_code
_entity_poly.pdbx_strand_id
1 'polypeptide(L)'
;MHKLRPQLWFALLIVFSIIIGGCIGNESDNDATQNGVQGQNEEKMISHPIFEWEGATEIVLTNMSRDDEIPAKIADTYDLDGMPETIERYDLVRFGSFNLDSEKTNAVEITIHGDEYEMTLDKMGPEKSDGALSYVGEIGDEINSSSYFEIKDDQVSGMIVLPEEIILIESLKSKENSASPDAPLHLVLSTDNIDLSSRAGYAEMG
;
A
#
# COMPACT_ATOMS: atom_id res chain seq x y z
N MET A 1 26.78 43.26 14.64
CA MET A 1 27.00 41.81 14.49
C MET A 1 25.88 41.24 13.65
N HIS A 2 26.09 41.20 12.33
CA HIS A 2 25.21 40.52 11.38
C HIS A 2 26.08 39.46 10.70
N LYS A 3 25.69 38.18 10.79
CA LYS A 3 26.29 37.12 9.98
C LYS A 3 25.26 36.67 8.95
N LEU A 4 25.59 36.97 7.70
CA LEU A 4 24.98 36.45 6.48
C LEU A 4 25.27 34.94 6.33
N ARG A 5 24.37 34.26 5.60
CA ARG A 5 24.56 33.52 4.32
C ARG A 5 23.52 32.37 4.21
N PRO A 6 23.26 31.77 3.02
CA PRO A 6 22.66 32.34 1.80
C PRO A 6 21.54 31.43 1.22
N GLN A 7 20.80 31.93 0.23
CA GLN A 7 19.87 31.15 -0.62
C GLN A 7 20.63 30.30 -1.66
N LEU A 8 20.14 29.09 -1.95
CA LEU A 8 20.33 28.30 -3.18
C LEU A 8 19.11 27.34 -3.23
N TRP A 9 17.99 27.59 -3.92
CA TRP A 9 17.77 27.44 -5.37
C TRP A 9 18.50 26.23 -5.96
N PHE A 10 17.85 25.06 -5.95
CA PHE A 10 18.12 24.01 -6.93
C PHE A 10 16.97 23.94 -7.93
N ALA A 11 17.25 24.48 -9.11
CA ALA A 11 16.48 24.24 -10.32
C ALA A 11 16.75 22.81 -10.78
N LEU A 12 15.70 22.01 -10.96
CA LEU A 12 15.80 20.71 -11.63
C LEU A 12 15.77 20.96 -13.14
N LEU A 13 16.88 20.62 -13.80
CA LEU A 13 17.11 20.84 -15.22
C LEU A 13 16.82 19.55 -15.98
N ILE A 14 15.95 19.72 -16.98
CA ILE A 14 15.42 18.83 -18.01
C ILE A 14 16.44 17.85 -18.61
N VAL A 15 16.02 16.59 -18.82
CA VAL A 15 16.44 15.80 -19.98
C VAL A 15 15.20 15.24 -20.70
N PHE A 16 14.75 15.98 -21.71
CA PHE A 16 13.88 15.51 -22.78
C PHE A 16 14.69 14.59 -23.69
N SER A 17 14.25 13.36 -23.91
CA SER A 17 14.66 12.57 -25.07
C SER A 17 13.48 12.35 -25.99
N ILE A 18 13.54 13.02 -27.14
CA ILE A 18 12.66 12.88 -28.30
C ILE A 18 13.01 11.56 -28.99
N ILE A 19 12.04 10.67 -29.19
CA ILE A 19 12.13 9.63 -30.22
C ILE A 19 11.06 9.93 -31.27
N ILE A 20 11.53 10.42 -32.42
CA ILE A 20 10.79 10.48 -33.68
C ILE A 20 11.06 9.16 -34.42
N GLY A 21 9.99 8.48 -34.83
CA GLY A 21 10.03 7.41 -35.83
C GLY A 21 8.79 6.53 -35.70
N GLY A 22 7.89 6.42 -36.65
CA GLY A 22 7.75 7.04 -37.95
C GLY A 22 6.35 6.71 -38.46
N CYS A 23 5.68 7.67 -39.09
CA CYS A 23 4.41 7.42 -39.78
C CYS A 23 4.70 6.68 -41.09
N ILE A 24 4.19 5.46 -41.23
CA ILE A 24 3.87 4.90 -42.55
C ILE A 24 2.39 4.51 -42.48
N GLY A 25 1.57 5.33 -43.12
CA GLY A 25 0.19 4.95 -43.42
C GLY A 25 0.16 3.92 -44.53
N ASN A 26 -0.81 3.02 -44.46
CA ASN A 26 -1.50 2.49 -45.62
C ASN A 26 -2.94 2.20 -45.19
N GLU A 27 -3.85 3.00 -45.73
CA GLU A 27 -5.28 2.69 -45.85
C GLU A 27 -5.44 1.50 -46.80
N SER A 28 -6.18 0.49 -46.36
CA SER A 28 -6.97 -0.34 -47.26
C SER A 28 -8.18 -0.86 -46.50
N ASP A 29 -9.33 -0.24 -46.77
CA ASP A 29 -10.65 -0.79 -46.49
C ASP A 29 -10.77 -2.22 -47.03
N ASN A 30 -11.35 -3.11 -46.24
CA ASN A 30 -12.26 -4.16 -46.73
C ASN A 30 -13.12 -4.68 -45.59
N ASP A 31 -14.41 -4.39 -45.72
CA ASP A 31 -15.55 -4.89 -44.97
C ASP A 31 -15.76 -6.40 -45.23
N ALA A 32 -15.88 -7.20 -44.16
CA ALA A 32 -16.68 -8.43 -44.15
C ALA A 32 -16.85 -8.94 -42.71
N THR A 33 -18.06 -8.77 -42.22
CA THR A 33 -18.64 -9.32 -41.00
C THR A 33 -18.42 -10.83 -40.85
N GLN A 34 -17.90 -11.31 -39.71
CA GLN A 34 -18.35 -12.56 -39.08
C GLN A 34 -18.33 -12.44 -37.55
N ASN A 35 -19.48 -12.81 -36.97
CA ASN A 35 -19.86 -12.76 -35.57
C ASN A 35 -19.09 -13.76 -34.69
N GLY A 36 -18.86 -13.33 -33.44
CA GLY A 36 -19.13 -14.11 -32.22
C GLY A 36 -18.18 -15.26 -31.93
N VAL A 37 -17.24 -15.07 -31.01
CA VAL A 37 -17.40 -15.21 -29.55
C VAL A 37 -16.09 -14.65 -28.96
N GLN A 38 -16.08 -13.35 -28.63
CA GLN A 38 -15.00 -12.82 -27.79
C GLN A 38 -15.27 -13.32 -26.38
N GLY A 39 -14.46 -14.30 -25.95
CA GLY A 39 -14.36 -14.65 -24.56
C GLY A 39 -13.94 -13.41 -23.78
N GLN A 40 -14.87 -12.86 -23.01
CA GLN A 40 -14.53 -12.04 -21.86
C GLN A 40 -14.08 -12.99 -20.74
N ASN A 41 -12.93 -13.64 -20.95
CA ASN A 41 -12.01 -13.77 -19.84
C ASN A 41 -11.30 -12.43 -19.82
N GLU A 42 -11.91 -11.46 -19.14
CA GLU A 42 -11.12 -10.42 -18.50
C GLU A 42 -10.20 -11.18 -17.55
N GLU A 43 -9.02 -11.49 -18.05
CA GLU A 43 -7.88 -11.85 -17.25
C GLU A 43 -7.74 -10.68 -16.30
N LYS A 44 -8.35 -10.80 -15.11
CA LYS A 44 -8.18 -9.88 -14.00
C LYS A 44 -6.67 -9.69 -13.91
N MET A 45 -6.18 -8.54 -14.36
CA MET A 45 -4.79 -8.14 -14.18
C MET A 45 -4.54 -8.42 -12.71
N ILE A 46 -3.68 -9.40 -12.43
CA ILE A 46 -3.31 -9.70 -11.05
C ILE A 46 -2.48 -8.49 -10.64
N SER A 47 -3.15 -7.50 -10.06
CA SER A 47 -2.48 -6.37 -9.44
C SER A 47 -1.71 -6.94 -8.27
N HIS A 48 -0.39 -6.77 -8.27
CA HIS A 48 0.40 -7.06 -7.08
C HIS A 48 -0.13 -6.22 -5.91
N PRO A 49 -0.15 -6.76 -4.68
CA PRO A 49 -0.53 -5.99 -3.51
C PRO A 49 0.46 -4.84 -3.30
N ILE A 50 -0.01 -3.76 -2.68
CA ILE A 50 0.80 -2.62 -2.25
C ILE A 50 1.89 -3.09 -1.28
N PHE A 51 1.54 -3.98 -0.35
CA PHE A 51 2.48 -4.55 0.61
C PHE A 51 2.09 -5.98 0.97
N GLU A 52 3.11 -6.85 1.01
CA GLU A 52 3.02 -8.23 1.47
C GLU A 52 4.19 -8.53 2.41
N TRP A 53 3.88 -9.23 3.50
CA TRP A 53 4.89 -9.89 4.31
C TRP A 53 4.94 -11.37 3.91
N GLU A 54 6.06 -11.80 3.35
CA GLU A 54 6.18 -13.13 2.75
C GLU A 54 5.83 -14.24 3.74
N GLY A 55 4.87 -15.08 3.35
CA GLY A 55 4.37 -16.18 4.17
C GLY A 55 3.49 -15.79 5.37
N ALA A 56 3.26 -14.50 5.60
CA ALA A 56 2.44 -13.98 6.69
C ALA A 56 1.25 -13.12 6.23
N THR A 57 1.11 -12.81 4.94
CA THR A 57 -0.01 -12.04 4.41
C THR A 57 -0.95 -12.91 3.59
N GLU A 58 -2.25 -12.85 3.89
CA GLU A 58 -3.34 -13.34 3.05
C GLU A 58 -3.97 -12.15 2.32
N ILE A 59 -3.84 -12.12 1.00
CA ILE A 59 -4.45 -11.10 0.16
C ILE A 59 -5.96 -11.39 0.04
N VAL A 60 -6.81 -10.46 0.49
CA VAL A 60 -8.27 -10.61 0.41
C VAL A 60 -8.83 -9.91 -0.83
N LEU A 61 -8.49 -8.63 -1.01
CA LEU A 61 -8.86 -7.82 -2.17
C LEU A 61 -7.71 -6.86 -2.51
N THR A 62 -7.49 -6.61 -3.80
CA THR A 62 -6.41 -5.76 -4.29
C THR A 62 -6.91 -4.70 -5.25
N ASN A 63 -6.24 -3.55 -5.27
CA ASN A 63 -6.47 -2.43 -6.18
C ASN A 63 -7.93 -1.93 -6.15
N MET A 64 -8.54 -2.00 -4.97
CA MET A 64 -9.93 -1.60 -4.75
C MET A 64 -10.04 -0.08 -4.79
N SER A 65 -11.03 0.42 -5.51
CA SER A 65 -11.51 1.80 -5.36
C SER A 65 -12.57 1.89 -4.27
N ARG A 66 -12.88 3.11 -3.83
CA ARG A 66 -13.97 3.34 -2.86
C ARG A 66 -15.34 2.91 -3.40
N ASP A 67 -15.56 3.05 -4.71
CA ASP A 67 -16.84 2.77 -5.35
C ASP A 67 -16.99 1.29 -5.77
N ASP A 68 -15.92 0.50 -5.61
CA ASP A 68 -15.93 -0.91 -5.96
C ASP A 68 -16.82 -1.70 -4.99
N GLU A 69 -17.52 -2.70 -5.52
CA GLU A 69 -18.38 -3.54 -4.71
C GLU A 69 -17.54 -4.45 -3.79
N ILE A 70 -17.77 -4.31 -2.48
CA ILE A 70 -17.13 -5.14 -1.46
C ILE A 70 -18.05 -6.33 -1.14
N PRO A 71 -17.52 -7.57 -1.04
CA PRO A 71 -18.30 -8.73 -0.66
C PRO A 71 -19.08 -8.48 0.63
N ALA A 72 -20.39 -8.80 0.63
CA ALA A 72 -21.28 -8.55 1.76
C ALA A 72 -20.74 -9.10 3.09
N LYS A 73 -20.07 -10.26 3.08
CA LYS A 73 -19.44 -10.83 4.28
C LYS A 73 -18.44 -9.87 4.94
N ILE A 74 -17.65 -9.14 4.14
CA ILE A 74 -16.69 -8.14 4.63
C ILE A 74 -17.44 -6.89 5.08
N ALA A 75 -18.31 -6.35 4.22
CA ALA A 75 -19.05 -5.13 4.47
C ALA A 75 -19.97 -5.20 5.71
N ASP A 76 -20.52 -6.37 6.02
CA ASP A 76 -21.37 -6.60 7.19
C ASP A 76 -20.56 -6.77 8.49
N THR A 77 -19.28 -7.12 8.38
CA THR A 77 -18.43 -7.46 9.54
C THR A 77 -17.52 -6.29 9.95
N TYR A 78 -16.86 -5.64 8.99
CA TYR A 78 -15.86 -4.62 9.27
C TYR A 78 -16.42 -3.22 8.97
N ASP A 79 -15.97 -2.24 9.75
CA ASP A 79 -16.27 -0.84 9.55
C ASP A 79 -15.32 -0.25 8.50
N LEU A 80 -15.88 0.13 7.36
CA LEU A 80 -15.17 0.72 6.23
C LEU A 80 -15.58 2.19 6.01
N ASP A 81 -16.57 2.68 6.77
CA ASP A 81 -17.14 4.02 6.60
C ASP A 81 -16.17 5.12 7.07
N GLY A 82 -15.15 4.74 7.84
CA GLY A 82 -14.10 5.63 8.33
C GLY A 82 -12.97 5.92 7.33
N MET A 83 -12.98 5.36 6.11
CA MET A 83 -11.95 5.63 5.12
C MET A 83 -12.03 7.06 4.55
N PRO A 84 -10.92 7.82 4.53
CA PRO A 84 -10.87 9.13 3.89
C PRO A 84 -11.37 9.10 2.44
N GLU A 85 -12.12 10.14 2.04
CA GLU A 85 -12.66 10.24 0.67
C GLU A 85 -11.56 10.41 -0.39
N THR A 86 -10.36 10.76 0.03
CA THR A 86 -9.20 11.03 -0.83
C THR A 86 -8.45 9.78 -1.26
N ILE A 87 -8.80 8.60 -0.74
CA ILE A 87 -8.19 7.32 -1.13
C ILE A 87 -8.72 6.91 -2.51
N GLU A 88 -7.83 6.85 -3.49
CA GLU A 88 -8.16 6.37 -4.84
C GLU A 88 -8.10 4.84 -4.93
N ARG A 89 -7.06 4.23 -4.33
CA ARG A 89 -6.82 2.79 -4.35
C ARG A 89 -6.33 2.25 -3.02
N TYR A 90 -6.77 1.04 -2.67
CA TYR A 90 -6.37 0.34 -1.46
C TYR A 90 -6.43 -1.18 -1.64
N ASP A 91 -5.77 -1.88 -0.73
CA ASP A 91 -5.89 -3.33 -0.59
C ASP A 91 -6.51 -3.68 0.76
N LEU A 92 -7.18 -4.83 0.78
CA LEU A 92 -7.62 -5.49 2.01
C LEU A 92 -6.84 -6.79 2.16
N VAL A 93 -6.17 -6.94 3.29
CA VAL A 93 -5.34 -8.10 3.60
C VAL A 93 -5.64 -8.60 5.00
N ARG A 94 -5.16 -9.81 5.30
CA ARG A 94 -5.08 -10.33 6.66
C ARG A 94 -3.65 -10.71 6.92
N PHE A 95 -3.22 -10.49 8.15
CA PHE A 95 -1.93 -11.00 8.60
C PHE A 95 -2.12 -12.28 9.40
N GLY A 96 -1.20 -13.22 9.22
CA GLY A 96 -1.04 -14.40 10.04
C GLY A 96 -0.11 -14.13 11.22
N SER A 97 0.34 -15.21 11.85
CA SER A 97 1.31 -15.11 12.93
C SER A 97 2.71 -14.80 12.41
N PHE A 98 3.36 -13.81 13.03
CA PHE A 98 4.76 -13.48 12.77
C PHE A 98 5.69 -14.27 13.69
N ASN A 99 6.80 -14.76 13.15
CA ASN A 99 7.84 -15.40 13.94
C ASN A 99 9.00 -14.42 14.17
N LEU A 100 8.76 -13.38 14.97
CA LEU A 100 9.75 -12.37 15.32
C LEU A 100 10.38 -12.68 16.68
N ASP A 101 11.71 -12.69 16.74
CA ASP A 101 12.47 -12.77 17.98
C ASP A 101 12.59 -11.37 18.58
N SER A 102 12.05 -11.18 19.78
CA SER A 102 12.06 -9.88 20.47
C SER A 102 13.45 -9.46 20.96
N GLU A 103 14.42 -10.38 21.01
CA GLU A 103 15.75 -10.16 21.57
C GLU A 103 16.84 -9.93 20.51
N LYS A 104 16.47 -9.94 19.22
CA LYS A 104 17.39 -9.81 18.09
C LYS A 104 16.79 -8.96 16.98
N THR A 105 17.67 -8.48 16.09
CA THR A 105 17.27 -7.98 14.78
C THR A 105 16.72 -9.13 13.95
N ASN A 106 15.52 -8.95 13.41
CA ASN A 106 14.87 -9.90 12.52
C ASN A 106 15.11 -9.44 11.08
N ALA A 107 15.46 -10.36 10.19
CA ALA A 107 15.44 -10.12 8.75
C ALA A 107 14.20 -10.82 8.19
N VAL A 108 13.38 -10.09 7.44
CA VAL A 108 12.15 -10.59 6.85
C VAL A 108 12.05 -10.21 5.39
N GLU A 109 11.53 -11.13 4.59
CA GLU A 109 11.23 -10.89 3.18
C GLU A 109 9.85 -10.22 3.09
N ILE A 110 9.80 -9.14 2.32
CA ILE A 110 8.57 -8.41 2.01
C ILE A 110 8.48 -8.14 0.51
N THR A 111 7.27 -7.92 0.04
CA THR A 111 7.01 -7.48 -1.32
C THR A 111 6.27 -6.15 -1.29
N ILE A 112 6.73 -5.18 -2.08
CA ILE A 112 6.08 -3.87 -2.25
C ILE A 112 5.81 -3.67 -3.74
N HIS A 113 4.55 -3.50 -4.12
CA HIS A 113 4.10 -3.40 -5.52
C HIS A 113 4.60 -4.53 -6.45
N GLY A 114 4.92 -5.70 -5.89
CA GLY A 114 5.45 -6.86 -6.62
C GLY A 114 6.97 -6.95 -6.67
N ASP A 115 7.69 -5.95 -6.16
CA ASP A 115 9.15 -6.00 -6.01
C ASP A 115 9.53 -6.56 -4.63
N GLU A 116 10.46 -7.51 -4.61
CA GLU A 116 10.92 -8.19 -3.40
C GLU A 116 12.02 -7.38 -2.68
N TYR A 117 11.92 -7.29 -1.36
CA TYR A 117 12.90 -6.62 -0.50
C TYR A 117 13.18 -7.44 0.76
N GLU A 118 14.38 -7.25 1.32
CA GLU A 118 14.68 -7.65 2.69
C GLU A 118 14.48 -6.44 3.62
N MET A 119 13.68 -6.60 4.65
CA MET A 119 13.49 -5.62 5.71
C MET A 119 14.09 -6.14 7.02
N THR A 120 14.86 -5.29 7.67
CA THR A 120 15.33 -5.56 9.03
C THR A 120 14.36 -4.95 10.04
N LEU A 121 14.09 -5.65 11.14
CA LEU A 121 13.19 -5.20 12.19
C LEU A 121 13.81 -5.40 13.58
N ASP A 122 13.91 -4.32 14.32
CA ASP A 122 14.36 -4.28 15.71
C ASP A 122 13.20 -3.91 16.64
N LYS A 123 13.05 -4.65 17.74
CA LYS A 123 12.05 -4.34 18.75
C LYS A 123 12.36 -3.00 19.41
N MET A 124 11.35 -2.14 19.46
CA MET A 124 11.38 -0.87 20.16
C MET A 124 10.84 -1.01 21.57
N GLY A 125 11.73 -0.88 22.56
CA GLY A 125 11.33 -0.76 23.96
C GLY A 125 10.61 -1.99 24.52
N PRO A 126 9.93 -1.84 25.67
CA PRO A 126 9.19 -2.93 26.29
C PRO A 126 7.84 -3.18 25.58
N GLU A 127 7.26 -4.36 25.82
CA GLU A 127 5.88 -4.67 25.45
C GLU A 127 4.91 -3.66 26.06
N LYS A 128 3.91 -3.24 25.28
CA LYS A 128 2.87 -2.33 25.72
C LYS A 128 1.90 -3.04 26.68
N SER A 129 1.12 -2.25 27.43
CA SER A 129 0.17 -2.78 28.42
C SER A 129 -0.92 -3.68 27.84
N ASP A 130 -1.21 -3.54 26.54
CA ASP A 130 -2.16 -4.35 25.81
C ASP A 130 -1.54 -5.61 25.18
N GLY A 131 -0.24 -5.85 25.37
CA GLY A 131 0.51 -6.97 24.81
C GLY A 131 1.13 -6.70 23.44
N ALA A 132 0.96 -5.49 22.87
CA ALA A 132 1.55 -5.17 21.57
C ALA A 132 3.06 -4.93 21.69
N LEU A 133 3.79 -5.36 20.66
CA LEU A 133 5.21 -5.13 20.47
C LEU A 133 5.41 -4.12 19.35
N SER A 134 6.25 -3.11 19.60
CA SER A 134 6.64 -2.14 18.58
C SER A 134 7.95 -2.56 17.92
N TYR A 135 8.05 -2.40 16.61
CA TYR A 135 9.24 -2.66 15.82
C TYR A 135 9.56 -1.47 14.92
N VAL A 136 10.85 -1.20 14.73
CA VAL A 136 11.36 -0.26 13.73
C VAL A 136 12.22 -1.02 12.75
N GLY A 137 12.21 -0.61 11.49
CA GLY A 137 13.00 -1.27 10.47
C GLY A 137 13.56 -0.35 9.40
N GLU A 138 14.44 -0.95 8.61
CA GLU A 138 15.04 -0.40 7.40
C GLU A 138 14.86 -1.43 6.27
N ILE A 139 14.62 -0.96 5.06
CA ILE A 139 14.40 -1.82 3.89
C ILE A 139 15.67 -1.80 3.03
N GLY A 140 16.41 -2.91 3.06
CA GLY A 140 17.58 -3.18 2.23
C GLY A 140 18.51 -1.99 1.96
N ASP A 141 18.88 -1.84 0.68
CA ASP A 141 19.77 -0.77 0.18
C ASP A 141 19.02 0.54 -0.14
N GLU A 142 17.72 0.64 0.15
CA GLU A 142 16.91 1.83 -0.16
C GLU A 142 17.25 2.99 0.78
N ILE A 143 17.92 4.00 0.23
CA ILE A 143 18.38 5.16 0.99
C ILE A 143 17.18 5.97 1.49
N ASN A 144 17.11 6.19 2.80
CA ASN A 144 16.02 6.86 3.50
C ASN A 144 14.71 6.05 3.58
N SER A 145 14.76 4.73 3.40
CA SER A 145 13.64 3.88 3.79
C SER A 145 13.60 3.71 5.31
N SER A 146 12.39 3.64 5.88
CA SER A 146 12.21 3.26 7.28
C SER A 146 10.82 2.68 7.48
N SER A 147 10.66 1.79 8.46
CA SER A 147 9.37 1.23 8.81
C SER A 147 9.13 1.27 10.31
N TYR A 148 7.85 1.30 10.67
CA TYR A 148 7.39 1.18 12.04
C TYR A 148 6.15 0.31 12.08
N PHE A 149 6.13 -0.68 12.98
CA PHE A 149 5.00 -1.56 13.18
C PHE A 149 4.65 -1.70 14.65
N GLU A 150 3.36 -1.79 14.96
CA GLU A 150 2.84 -2.32 16.21
C GLU A 150 2.15 -3.63 15.89
N ILE A 151 2.61 -4.70 16.54
CA ILE A 151 2.15 -6.06 16.27
C ILE A 151 1.64 -6.66 17.57
N LYS A 152 0.41 -7.16 17.53
CA LYS A 152 -0.20 -7.96 18.58
C LYS A 152 -0.92 -9.14 17.96
N ASP A 153 -0.35 -10.33 18.11
CA ASP A 153 -0.83 -11.55 17.43
C ASP A 153 -0.92 -11.33 15.89
N ASP A 154 -2.13 -11.34 15.33
CA ASP A 154 -2.44 -11.07 13.92
C ASP A 154 -2.90 -9.62 13.65
N GLN A 155 -2.95 -8.77 14.69
CA GLN A 155 -3.24 -7.34 14.55
C GLN A 155 -1.94 -6.58 14.27
N VAL A 156 -1.84 -6.08 13.04
CA VAL A 156 -0.76 -5.19 12.60
C VAL A 156 -1.31 -3.78 12.39
N SER A 157 -0.58 -2.80 12.88
CA SER A 157 -0.66 -1.43 12.38
C SER A 157 0.74 -0.91 12.14
N GLY A 158 0.92 -0.03 11.17
CA GLY A 158 2.24 0.45 10.86
C GLY A 158 2.31 1.37 9.67
N MET A 159 3.53 1.81 9.39
CA MET A 159 3.84 2.58 8.21
C MET A 159 5.22 2.17 7.67
N ILE A 160 5.36 2.27 6.36
CA ILE A 160 6.63 2.16 5.65
C ILE A 160 6.82 3.47 4.91
N VAL A 161 7.95 4.12 5.13
CA VAL A 161 8.35 5.33 4.44
C VAL A 161 9.39 4.94 3.41
N LEU A 162 9.09 5.18 2.13
CA LEU A 162 9.98 5.03 0.99
C LEU A 162 10.34 6.43 0.46
N PRO A 163 11.34 6.55 -0.44
CA PRO A 163 11.71 7.84 -1.01
C PRO A 163 10.59 8.57 -1.76
N GLU A 164 9.69 7.81 -2.41
CA GLU A 164 8.64 8.35 -3.28
C GLU A 164 7.24 8.25 -2.65
N GLU A 165 7.00 7.29 -1.75
CA GLU A 165 5.69 7.02 -1.17
C GLU A 165 5.75 6.67 0.32
N ILE A 166 4.62 6.76 1.01
CA ILE A 166 4.39 6.18 2.34
C ILE A 166 3.29 5.14 2.21
N ILE A 167 3.57 3.94 2.70
CA ILE A 167 2.59 2.86 2.82
C ILE A 167 2.05 2.84 4.25
N LEU A 168 0.74 2.84 4.41
CA LEU A 168 0.04 2.79 5.69
C LEU A 168 -0.69 1.46 5.82
N ILE A 169 -0.61 0.85 7.00
CA ILE A 169 -1.28 -0.41 7.34
C ILE A 169 -2.11 -0.17 8.60
N GLU A 170 -3.41 -0.39 8.51
CA GLU A 170 -4.33 -0.18 9.62
C GLU A 170 -5.27 -1.37 9.82
N SER A 171 -5.41 -1.81 11.07
CA SER A 171 -6.41 -2.81 11.45
C SER A 171 -7.81 -2.20 11.43
N LEU A 172 -8.72 -2.79 10.66
CA LEU A 172 -10.12 -2.39 10.61
C LEU A 172 -10.88 -2.87 11.84
N LYS A 173 -11.76 -2.02 12.35
CA LYS A 173 -12.62 -2.35 13.48
C LYS A 173 -13.79 -3.21 13.03
N SER A 174 -14.19 -4.15 13.88
CA SER A 174 -15.47 -4.84 13.71
C SER A 174 -16.64 -3.89 14.00
N LYS A 175 -17.74 -4.01 13.28
CA LYS A 175 -18.97 -3.27 13.57
C LYS A 175 -19.56 -3.70 14.92
N GLU A 176 -20.15 -2.76 15.67
CA GLU A 176 -20.67 -2.95 17.04
C GLU A 176 -21.66 -4.13 17.18
N ASN A 177 -22.38 -4.47 16.09
CA ASN A 177 -23.37 -5.55 16.07
C ASN A 177 -23.00 -6.73 15.16
N SER A 178 -21.76 -6.76 14.66
CA SER A 178 -21.26 -7.90 13.90
C SER A 178 -20.93 -9.07 14.84
N ALA A 179 -20.98 -10.29 14.31
CA ALA A 179 -20.32 -11.40 15.00
C ALA A 179 -18.83 -11.09 15.08
N SER A 180 -18.18 -11.42 16.21
CA SER A 180 -16.74 -11.24 16.34
C SER A 180 -16.05 -11.91 15.15
N PRO A 181 -15.22 -11.17 14.39
CA PRO A 181 -14.56 -11.74 13.23
C PRO A 181 -13.61 -12.86 13.65
N ASP A 182 -13.45 -13.84 12.77
CA ASP A 182 -12.52 -14.96 12.99
C ASP A 182 -11.05 -14.52 12.92
N ALA A 183 -10.76 -13.41 12.23
CA ALA A 183 -9.45 -12.79 12.09
C ALA A 183 -9.60 -11.28 11.84
N PRO A 184 -8.67 -10.43 12.27
CA PRO A 184 -8.64 -9.01 11.88
C PRO A 184 -8.52 -8.86 10.36
N LEU A 185 -9.02 -7.74 9.84
CA LEU A 185 -8.83 -7.34 8.45
C LEU A 185 -8.05 -6.03 8.45
N HIS A 186 -7.16 -5.86 7.49
CA HIS A 186 -6.26 -4.73 7.41
C HIS A 186 -6.47 -3.98 6.11
N LEU A 187 -6.47 -2.66 6.23
CA LEU A 187 -6.41 -1.73 5.12
C LEU A 187 -4.94 -1.43 4.84
N VAL A 188 -4.53 -1.55 3.57
CA VAL A 188 -3.20 -1.16 3.10
C VAL A 188 -3.36 -0.07 2.05
N LEU A 189 -2.64 1.04 2.25
CA LEU A 189 -2.72 2.24 1.42
C LEU A 189 -1.33 2.70 1.04
N SER A 190 -1.20 3.31 -0.13
CA SER A 190 -0.02 4.09 -0.52
C SER A 190 -0.41 5.55 -0.73
N THR A 191 0.45 6.49 -0.35
CA THR A 191 0.25 7.91 -0.63
C THR A 191 0.20 8.25 -2.10
N ASP A 192 0.77 7.43 -2.99
CA ASP A 192 0.68 7.61 -4.43
C ASP A 192 -0.75 7.40 -4.95
N ASN A 193 -1.57 6.70 -4.16
CA ASN A 193 -2.97 6.45 -4.43
C ASN A 193 -3.90 7.41 -3.65
N ILE A 194 -3.41 8.59 -3.27
CA ILE A 194 -4.19 9.62 -2.58
C ILE A 194 -4.32 10.87 -3.45
N ASP A 195 -5.56 11.31 -3.71
CA ASP A 195 -5.81 12.57 -4.39
C ASP A 195 -5.62 13.77 -3.46
N LEU A 196 -4.39 14.30 -3.47
CA LEU A 196 -4.02 15.52 -2.76
C LEU A 196 -4.54 16.81 -3.42
N SER A 197 -5.16 16.73 -4.61
CA SER A 197 -5.77 17.88 -5.29
C SER A 197 -7.16 18.22 -4.72
N SER A 198 -7.77 17.30 -3.98
CA SER A 198 -8.97 17.55 -3.20
C SER A 198 -8.64 18.40 -1.96
N ARG A 199 -9.44 19.44 -1.71
CA ARG A 199 -9.20 20.49 -0.69
C ARG A 199 -9.22 19.98 0.78
N ALA A 200 -9.39 18.69 1.00
CA ALA A 200 -9.47 18.00 2.29
C ALA A 200 -8.17 17.26 2.69
N GLY A 201 -7.33 16.86 1.73
CA GLY A 201 -6.13 16.04 2.00
C GLY A 201 -5.08 16.70 2.91
N TYR A 202 -5.09 18.03 3.06
CA TYR A 202 -4.16 18.75 3.93
C TYR A 202 -4.58 18.84 5.41
N ALA A 203 -5.85 18.56 5.74
CA ALA A 203 -6.39 18.79 7.08
C ALA A 203 -6.67 17.50 7.88
N GLU A 204 -6.72 16.35 7.22
CA GLU A 204 -7.07 15.07 7.84
C GLU A 204 -5.87 14.23 8.27
N MET A 205 -4.64 14.63 7.88
CA MET A 205 -3.39 13.95 8.23
C MET A 205 -2.57 14.67 9.33
N GLY A 206 -3.13 15.70 9.98
CA GLY A 206 -2.44 16.57 10.95
C GLY A 206 -2.93 16.45 12.39
#